data_AF-A0A929W1G8-F1
#
_entry.id   AF-A0A929W1G8-F1
#
_cell.length_a   1.000
_cell.length_b   1.000
_cell.length_c   1.000
_cell.angle_alpha   90.00
_cell.angle_beta   90.00
_cell.angle_gamma   90.00
#
_symmetry.space_group_name_H-M   'P 1'
#
loop_
_entity.id
_entity.type
_entity.pdbx_description
1 polymer ?
#
loop_
_entity_poly.entity_id
_entity_poly.type
_entity_poly.pdbx_seq_one_letter_code
_entity_poly.pdbx_strand_id
1 'polypeptide(L)'
;MNKKHLALALLATLSLSVISCKSKSDAPIVNPPNPVNPTPNPGTPPTGPLQVDVNATAASDAPVLLKSTAGTIVKINKVNYTVGSNGFIALKEVPATLAILSNGVDEILINKGTMPWVETFSFASATAGASKTLKVNLSSLTGLKSLTLSGYSISNLDLTPLKELTSLILGDPNRNSDIKKVKLADDNKIARIVTRSPFSNEDLDLSKLPALEYAVFHSPRFTSVSFPNSPKLEVLGINRPTAGQAFDLTLTANPALRDLTTQDVTITNLNVEGVKAAEVFDGIRGALSVKSLRLVGLDKEAVKKLINKLHKPALTSATLPGYGFSVGQDPLVGFTNLTTTNL
;
A
#
# COMPACT_ATOMS: atom_id res chain seq x y z
N MET A 1 11.69 -37.22 6.13
CA MET A 1 10.52 -37.05 7.01
C MET A 1 10.11 -35.57 7.02
N ASN A 2 8.90 -35.32 6.54
CA ASN A 2 8.21 -34.08 6.17
C ASN A 2 8.59 -32.76 6.89
N LYS A 3 9.04 -31.75 6.11
CA LYS A 3 8.85 -30.33 6.43
C LYS A 3 7.58 -29.85 5.73
N LYS A 4 6.53 -29.63 6.53
CA LYS A 4 5.20 -29.20 6.08
C LYS A 4 5.21 -27.74 5.63
N HIS A 5 4.41 -27.49 4.59
CA HIS A 5 4.08 -26.22 3.97
C HIS A 5 3.75 -25.11 4.96
N LEU A 6 4.45 -23.98 4.85
CA LEU A 6 4.10 -22.73 5.52
C LEU A 6 3.18 -21.92 4.58
N ALA A 7 1.88 -22.20 4.63
CA ALA A 7 0.87 -21.32 4.06
C ALA A 7 0.62 -20.17 5.06
N LEU A 8 1.15 -18.98 4.77
CA LEU A 8 0.93 -17.81 5.60
C LEU A 8 -0.45 -17.21 5.29
N ALA A 9 -1.45 -17.62 6.07
CA ALA A 9 -2.77 -16.99 6.10
C ALA A 9 -2.73 -15.77 7.04
N LEU A 10 -3.03 -14.60 6.49
CA LEU A 10 -3.13 -13.33 7.21
C LEU A 10 -4.50 -13.23 7.91
N LEU A 11 -4.55 -13.38 9.24
CA LEU A 11 -5.73 -13.02 10.05
C LEU A 11 -5.34 -12.02 11.15
N ALA A 12 -5.86 -10.80 11.03
CA ALA A 12 -5.84 -9.81 12.09
C ALA A 12 -6.91 -10.13 13.13
N THR A 13 -6.54 -10.18 14.41
CA THR A 13 -7.50 -10.08 15.52
C THR A 13 -6.95 -9.11 16.56
N LEU A 14 -7.63 -7.98 16.73
CA LEU A 14 -7.38 -7.04 17.82
C LEU A 14 -8.39 -7.39 18.92
N SER A 15 -7.93 -8.01 20.01
CA SER A 15 -8.77 -8.43 21.14
C SER A 15 -9.29 -7.23 21.94
N LEU A 16 -10.59 -7.22 22.21
CA LEU A 16 -11.27 -6.29 23.12
C LEU A 16 -11.21 -6.84 24.55
N SER A 17 -10.50 -6.16 25.44
CA SER A 17 -10.64 -6.32 26.89
C SER A 17 -11.65 -5.27 27.40
N VAL A 18 -12.76 -5.76 27.94
CA VAL A 18 -13.72 -4.98 28.72
C VAL A 18 -13.29 -5.01 30.18
N ILE A 19 -12.99 -3.85 30.75
CA ILE A 19 -12.99 -3.67 32.21
C ILE A 19 -14.10 -2.68 32.54
N SER A 20 -15.11 -3.22 33.21
CA SER A 20 -16.17 -2.49 33.90
C SER A 20 -15.62 -1.93 35.21
N CYS A 21 -15.89 -0.66 35.53
CA CYS A 21 -16.07 -0.27 36.93
C CYS A 21 -16.98 0.96 37.12
N LYS A 22 -17.74 0.84 38.20
CA LYS A 22 -18.92 1.58 38.66
C LYS A 22 -18.75 3.10 38.84
N SER A 23 -19.90 3.76 38.69
CA SER A 23 -20.25 5.14 39.04
C SER A 23 -19.96 5.52 40.50
N LYS A 24 -19.51 6.76 40.71
CA LYS A 24 -19.63 7.50 41.99
C LYS A 24 -20.14 8.92 41.74
N SER A 25 -20.88 9.40 42.74
CA SER A 25 -21.86 10.48 42.81
C SER A 25 -21.33 11.91 42.71
N ASP A 26 -22.26 12.80 42.35
CA ASP A 26 -22.13 14.26 42.16
C ASP A 26 -21.59 15.03 43.37
N ALA A 27 -20.78 16.05 43.06
CA ALA A 27 -20.36 17.13 43.94
C ALA A 27 -20.52 18.49 43.21
N PRO A 28 -20.71 19.60 43.93
CA PRO A 28 -21.30 20.84 43.39
C PRO A 28 -20.36 21.59 42.45
N ILE A 29 -20.98 22.28 41.47
CA ILE A 29 -20.32 23.05 40.41
C ILE A 29 -19.65 24.30 41.00
N VAL A 30 -18.32 24.37 40.89
CA VAL A 30 -17.53 25.60 41.04
C VAL A 30 -16.90 25.86 39.68
N ASN A 31 -17.25 26.97 39.02
CA ASN A 31 -16.67 27.36 37.74
C ASN A 31 -15.17 27.70 37.90
N PRO A 32 -14.23 26.95 37.32
CA PRO A 32 -12.84 27.37 37.26
C PRO A 32 -12.69 28.50 36.23
N PRO A 33 -11.72 29.42 36.40
CA PRO A 33 -11.32 30.31 35.33
C PRO A 33 -10.84 29.48 34.13
N ASN A 34 -11.12 29.96 32.91
CA ASN A 34 -10.72 29.34 31.66
C ASN A 34 -9.29 28.76 31.74
N PRO A 35 -9.06 27.47 31.44
CA PRO A 35 -7.70 26.95 31.34
C PRO A 35 -7.03 27.67 30.18
N VAL A 36 -5.92 28.36 30.47
CA VAL A 36 -4.96 28.74 29.44
C VAL A 36 -4.45 27.44 28.85
N ASN A 37 -4.80 27.19 27.59
CA ASN A 37 -4.42 25.99 26.88
C ASN A 37 -2.87 25.92 26.81
N PRO A 38 -2.22 24.85 27.30
CA PRO A 38 -0.80 24.70 27.09
C PRO A 38 -0.56 24.58 25.59
N THR A 39 0.33 25.42 25.07
CA THR A 39 0.91 25.27 23.74
C THR A 39 1.38 23.82 23.56
N PRO A 40 1.04 23.14 22.45
CA PRO A 40 1.49 21.76 22.21
C PRO A 40 3.02 21.72 22.26
N ASN A 41 3.58 20.91 23.14
CA ASN A 41 5.02 20.68 23.17
C ASN A 41 5.40 19.93 21.87
N PRO A 42 6.21 20.51 20.96
CA PRO A 42 6.50 19.93 19.67
C PRO A 42 7.39 18.69 19.85
N GLY A 43 6.79 17.55 20.16
CA GLY A 43 7.52 16.30 20.36
C GLY A 43 6.76 15.19 21.08
N THR A 44 5.69 15.50 21.81
CA THR A 44 4.90 14.50 22.54
C THR A 44 3.42 14.56 22.16
N PRO A 45 2.76 13.41 21.96
CA PRO A 45 1.33 13.39 21.68
C PRO A 45 0.55 13.98 22.87
N PRO A 46 -0.57 14.68 22.61
CA PRO A 46 -1.46 15.15 23.67
C PRO A 46 -2.01 13.95 24.46
N THR A 47 -2.13 14.13 25.79
CA THR A 47 -2.57 13.09 26.73
C THR A 47 -4.03 13.24 27.16
N GLY A 48 -4.70 14.32 26.72
CA GLY A 48 -6.10 14.60 27.01
C GLY A 48 -7.08 13.83 26.12
N PRO A 49 -8.39 13.90 26.45
CA PRO A 49 -9.43 13.39 25.56
C PRO A 49 -9.40 14.15 24.23
N LEU A 50 -9.70 13.45 23.13
CA LEU A 50 -9.70 14.05 21.81
C LEU A 50 -10.70 15.21 21.74
N GLN A 51 -10.19 16.41 21.50
CA GLN A 51 -11.04 17.60 21.35
C GLN A 51 -11.46 17.78 19.89
N VAL A 52 -12.76 17.62 19.65
CA VAL A 52 -13.37 17.69 18.32
C VAL A 52 -14.39 18.80 18.28
N ASP A 53 -14.22 19.74 17.35
CA ASP A 53 -15.19 20.79 17.04
C ASP A 53 -16.00 20.38 15.79
N VAL A 54 -17.27 20.03 15.99
CA VAL A 54 -18.17 19.63 14.91
C VAL A 54 -18.82 20.79 14.17
N ASN A 55 -18.65 22.03 14.65
CA ASN A 55 -19.16 23.25 14.02
C ASN A 55 -18.02 24.15 13.54
N ALA A 56 -16.86 23.58 13.26
CA ALA A 56 -15.71 24.31 12.77
C ALA A 56 -16.05 25.09 11.48
N THR A 57 -15.26 26.13 11.19
CA THR A 57 -15.36 26.89 9.94
C THR A 57 -14.14 26.62 9.07
N ALA A 58 -14.20 27.00 7.80
CA ALA A 58 -13.05 26.94 6.90
C ALA A 58 -11.82 27.73 7.41
N ALA A 59 -12.04 28.71 8.30
CA ALA A 59 -10.98 29.53 8.89
C ALA A 59 -10.36 28.93 10.16
N SER A 60 -10.88 27.81 10.68
CA SER A 60 -10.38 27.16 11.90
C SER A 60 -8.88 26.91 11.83
N ASP A 61 -8.13 27.28 12.85
CA ASP A 61 -6.68 27.09 13.02
C ASP A 61 -6.29 25.69 13.51
N ALA A 62 -7.25 24.80 13.70
CA ALA A 62 -7.03 23.45 14.17
C ALA A 62 -6.07 22.65 13.27
N PRO A 63 -5.20 21.79 13.84
CA PRO A 63 -4.24 20.97 13.08
C PRO A 63 -4.85 20.06 12.02
N VAL A 64 -6.05 19.53 12.26
CA VAL A 64 -6.80 18.70 11.31
C VAL A 64 -8.14 19.35 11.04
N LEU A 65 -8.45 19.59 9.77
CA LEU A 65 -9.74 20.07 9.31
C LEU A 65 -10.27 19.13 8.24
N LEU A 66 -11.48 18.61 8.42
CA LEU A 66 -12.17 17.78 7.43
C LEU A 66 -13.38 18.56 6.91
N LYS A 67 -13.51 18.65 5.59
CA LYS A 67 -14.66 19.26 4.92
C LYS A 67 -15.65 18.17 4.50
N SER A 68 -16.93 18.41 4.75
CA SER A 68 -17.99 17.48 4.40
C SER A 68 -19.35 18.20 4.31
N THR A 69 -20.40 17.48 3.90
CA THR A 69 -21.77 17.97 4.02
C THR A 69 -22.24 17.92 5.47
N ALA A 70 -22.99 18.92 5.91
CA ALA A 70 -23.65 18.92 7.22
C ALA A 70 -24.50 17.65 7.42
N GLY A 71 -24.53 17.13 8.65
CA GLY A 71 -25.18 15.87 9.00
C GLY A 71 -24.35 14.61 8.67
N THR A 72 -23.23 14.73 7.95
CA THR A 72 -22.35 13.58 7.69
C THR A 72 -21.82 13.00 8.99
N ILE A 73 -21.87 11.67 9.14
CA ILE A 73 -21.22 10.98 10.24
C ILE A 73 -19.76 10.70 9.87
N VAL A 74 -18.85 11.12 10.76
CA VAL A 74 -17.42 10.85 10.67
C VAL A 74 -17.02 10.09 11.93
N LYS A 75 -16.45 8.90 11.77
CA LYS A 75 -15.96 8.10 12.88
C LYS A 75 -14.47 8.35 13.06
N ILE A 76 -14.09 8.99 14.16
CA ILE A 76 -12.69 9.31 14.50
C ILE A 76 -12.30 8.47 15.71
N ASN A 77 -11.25 7.66 15.58
CA ASN A 77 -10.76 6.75 16.64
C ASN A 77 -11.90 5.98 17.34
N LYS A 78 -12.80 5.42 16.53
CA LYS A 78 -13.98 4.62 16.93
C LYS A 78 -15.18 5.42 17.49
N VAL A 79 -15.06 6.72 17.69
CA VAL A 79 -16.16 7.59 18.15
C VAL A 79 -16.84 8.26 16.96
N ASN A 80 -18.16 8.24 16.92
CA ASN A 80 -18.93 8.90 15.85
C ASN A 80 -19.15 10.38 16.19
N TYR A 81 -18.90 11.24 15.22
CA TYR A 81 -19.20 12.66 15.27
C TYR A 81 -20.10 13.02 14.08
N THR A 82 -21.05 13.92 14.30
CA THR A 82 -21.94 14.41 13.24
C THR A 82 -21.48 15.81 12.85
N VAL A 83 -21.14 16.00 11.58
CA VAL A 83 -20.71 17.29 11.04
C VAL A 83 -21.86 18.30 11.18
N GLY A 84 -21.56 19.45 11.78
CA GLY A 84 -22.52 20.52 12.02
C GLY A 84 -22.85 21.35 10.77
N SER A 85 -23.62 22.41 10.97
CA SER A 85 -24.18 23.24 9.88
C SER A 85 -23.12 23.89 8.99
N ASN A 86 -21.92 24.12 9.54
CA ASN A 86 -20.83 24.77 8.82
C ASN A 86 -20.12 23.83 7.82
N GLY A 87 -20.38 22.52 7.87
CA GLY A 87 -19.78 21.55 6.93
C GLY A 87 -18.31 21.23 7.20
N PHE A 88 -17.82 21.51 8.41
CA PHE A 88 -16.46 21.13 8.82
C PHE A 88 -16.45 20.48 10.19
N ILE A 89 -15.46 19.61 10.38
CA ILE A 89 -15.09 19.06 11.67
C ILE A 89 -13.59 19.28 11.86
N ALA A 90 -13.20 19.76 13.03
CA ALA A 90 -11.83 20.10 13.36
C ALA A 90 -11.35 19.32 14.58
N LEU A 91 -10.09 18.88 14.58
CA LEU A 91 -9.46 18.30 15.76
C LEU A 91 -8.42 19.28 16.28
N LYS A 92 -8.61 19.75 17.51
CA LYS A 92 -7.67 20.69 18.17
C LYS A 92 -6.41 19.98 18.67
N GLU A 93 -6.52 18.67 18.88
CA GLU A 93 -5.44 17.80 19.35
C GLU A 93 -5.37 16.58 18.43
N VAL A 94 -4.15 16.12 18.13
CA VAL A 94 -3.93 14.99 17.22
C VAL A 94 -3.15 13.89 17.93
N PRO A 95 -3.73 12.70 18.12
CA PRO A 95 -3.07 11.58 18.78
C PRO A 95 -1.98 10.97 17.89
N ALA A 96 -1.08 10.18 18.48
CA ALA A 96 -0.02 9.47 17.74
C ALA A 96 -0.58 8.49 16.68
N THR A 97 -1.79 7.96 16.90
CA THR A 97 -2.54 7.15 15.93
C THR A 97 -3.88 7.81 15.64
N LEU A 98 -4.07 8.22 14.39
CA LEU A 98 -5.30 8.84 13.91
C LEU A 98 -5.98 7.92 12.88
N ALA A 99 -7.19 7.46 13.19
CA ALA A 99 -8.01 6.66 12.30
C ALA A 99 -9.34 7.36 12.05
N ILE A 100 -9.69 7.56 10.78
CA ILE A 100 -10.92 8.21 10.35
C ILE A 100 -11.63 7.31 9.36
N LEU A 101 -12.92 7.07 9.61
CA LEU A 101 -13.82 6.33 8.73
C LEU A 101 -15.03 7.21 8.40
N SER A 102 -15.23 7.53 7.14
CA SER A 102 -16.41 8.24 6.66
C SER A 102 -16.63 7.96 5.17
N ASN A 103 -17.86 8.08 4.68
CA ASN A 103 -18.17 8.06 3.25
C ASN A 103 -18.35 9.48 2.67
N GLY A 104 -18.47 10.48 3.55
CA GLY A 104 -18.99 11.80 3.19
C GLY A 104 -17.97 12.92 3.20
N VAL A 105 -16.71 12.67 3.55
CA VAL A 105 -15.66 13.70 3.57
C VAL A 105 -15.18 13.97 2.14
N ASP A 106 -15.09 15.25 1.79
CA ASP A 106 -14.64 15.74 0.48
C ASP A 106 -13.15 16.12 0.51
N GLU A 107 -12.65 16.56 1.65
CA GLU A 107 -11.30 17.10 1.79
C GLU A 107 -10.74 16.90 3.20
N ILE A 108 -9.45 16.54 3.26
CA ILE A 108 -8.64 16.43 4.48
C ILE A 108 -7.51 17.46 4.40
N LEU A 109 -7.48 18.38 5.35
CA LEU A 109 -6.40 19.37 5.48
C LEU A 109 -5.68 19.13 6.80
N ILE A 110 -4.44 18.65 6.69
CA ILE A 110 -3.50 18.46 7.79
C ILE A 110 -2.21 19.18 7.41
N ASN A 111 -2.26 20.50 7.49
CA ASN A 111 -1.24 21.41 6.96
C ASN A 111 -0.88 22.55 7.94
N LYS A 112 -1.30 22.47 9.20
CA LYS A 112 -1.05 23.49 10.23
C LYS A 112 -0.17 22.92 11.33
N GLY A 113 1.03 23.51 11.49
CA GLY A 113 2.05 23.06 12.44
C GLY A 113 2.63 21.69 12.08
N THR A 114 3.87 21.40 12.45
CA THR A 114 4.43 20.06 12.26
C THR A 114 3.98 19.14 13.40
N MET A 115 3.68 17.89 13.06
CA MET A 115 3.22 16.88 14.02
C MET A 115 4.13 15.64 13.95
N PRO A 116 5.37 15.75 14.46
CA PRO A 116 6.35 14.66 14.41
C PRO A 116 5.97 13.44 15.27
N TRP A 117 5.00 13.56 16.17
CA TRP A 117 4.55 12.45 17.03
C TRP A 117 3.46 11.57 16.39
N VAL A 118 2.87 11.97 15.26
CA VAL A 118 1.84 11.17 14.59
C VAL A 118 2.51 10.11 13.73
N GLU A 119 2.48 8.87 14.21
CA GLU A 119 3.19 7.76 13.56
C GLU A 119 2.29 6.97 12.60
N THR A 120 0.98 6.94 12.85
CA THR A 120 0.02 6.17 12.04
C THR A 120 -1.20 7.01 11.68
N PHE A 121 -1.53 7.02 10.40
CA PHE A 121 -2.73 7.66 9.87
C PHE A 121 -3.49 6.71 8.95
N SER A 122 -4.78 6.52 9.23
CA SER A 122 -5.69 5.75 8.40
C SER A 122 -6.92 6.59 8.07
N PHE A 123 -7.22 6.71 6.77
CA PHE A 123 -8.43 7.32 6.28
C PHE A 123 -9.14 6.35 5.32
N ALA A 124 -10.34 5.93 5.67
CA ALA A 124 -11.07 4.93 4.90
C ALA A 124 -12.53 5.32 4.67
N SER A 125 -13.08 4.86 3.54
CA SER A 125 -14.51 4.74 3.34
C SER A 125 -15.05 3.54 4.11
N ALA A 126 -16.35 3.53 4.41
CA ALA A 126 -17.07 2.32 4.80
C ALA A 126 -17.54 1.51 3.58
N THR A 127 -17.57 2.12 2.38
CA THR A 127 -17.91 1.45 1.12
C THR A 127 -16.72 0.73 0.51
N ALA A 128 -16.97 -0.35 -0.23
CA ALA A 128 -15.95 -1.21 -0.82
C ALA A 128 -15.21 -0.60 -2.05
N GLY A 129 -15.73 0.48 -2.63
CA GLY A 129 -15.21 1.06 -3.87
C GLY A 129 -14.97 2.57 -3.78
N ALA A 130 -14.13 3.06 -4.69
CA ALA A 130 -13.77 4.47 -4.86
C ALA A 130 -14.92 5.26 -5.51
N SER A 131 -15.99 5.51 -4.77
CA SER A 131 -17.16 6.23 -5.27
C SER A 131 -17.07 7.75 -5.11
N LYS A 132 -16.09 8.23 -4.34
CA LYS A 132 -15.98 9.65 -3.98
C LYS A 132 -14.56 10.16 -4.19
N THR A 133 -14.46 11.35 -4.77
CA THR A 133 -13.19 12.07 -4.88
C THR A 133 -12.83 12.70 -3.55
N LEU A 134 -11.58 12.53 -3.14
CA LEU A 134 -11.04 13.08 -1.90
C LEU A 134 -9.84 13.99 -2.21
N LYS A 135 -9.89 15.22 -1.72
CA LYS A 135 -8.72 16.10 -1.67
C LYS A 135 -7.95 15.83 -0.40
N VAL A 136 -6.63 15.71 -0.51
CA VAL A 136 -5.79 15.31 0.61
C VAL A 136 -4.57 16.21 0.69
N ASN A 137 -4.36 16.81 1.85
CA ASN A 137 -3.10 17.43 2.23
C ASN A 137 -2.67 16.88 3.61
N LEU A 138 -1.53 16.20 3.65
CA LEU A 138 -0.96 15.58 4.86
C LEU A 138 0.37 16.21 5.27
N SER A 139 0.73 17.38 4.74
CA SER A 139 2.10 17.93 4.82
C SER A 139 2.62 18.10 6.24
N SER A 140 1.73 18.24 7.23
CA SER A 140 2.10 18.38 8.64
C SER A 140 2.42 17.07 9.36
N LEU A 141 2.14 15.90 8.78
CA LEU A 141 2.40 14.59 9.40
C LEU A 141 3.87 14.16 9.23
N THR A 142 4.82 15.00 9.61
CA THR A 142 6.25 14.82 9.31
C THR A 142 6.89 13.60 9.99
N GLY A 143 6.27 13.05 11.04
CA GLY A 143 6.70 11.82 11.72
C GLY A 143 5.99 10.55 11.27
N LEU A 144 5.17 10.62 10.21
CA LEU A 144 4.31 9.51 9.81
C LEU A 144 5.11 8.32 9.31
N LYS A 145 4.91 7.15 9.94
CA LYS A 145 5.56 5.88 9.57
C LYS A 145 4.62 4.98 8.77
N SER A 146 3.31 5.05 9.04
CA SER A 146 2.30 4.24 8.35
C SER A 146 1.12 5.08 7.85
N LEU A 147 0.84 4.97 6.56
CA LEU A 147 -0.30 5.61 5.89
C LEU A 147 -1.21 4.57 5.24
N THR A 148 -2.50 4.66 5.54
CA THR A 148 -3.55 3.92 4.82
C THR A 148 -4.61 4.87 4.27
N LEU A 149 -4.83 4.88 2.96
CA LEU A 149 -5.90 5.62 2.29
C LEU A 149 -6.74 4.66 1.44
N SER A 150 -8.02 4.45 1.80
CA SER A 150 -8.85 3.38 1.21
C SER A 150 -10.27 3.81 0.86
N GLY A 151 -10.78 3.36 -0.29
CA GLY A 151 -12.19 3.59 -0.68
C GLY A 151 -12.46 4.96 -1.31
N TYR A 152 -11.45 5.62 -1.85
CA TYR A 152 -11.55 6.96 -2.43
C TYR A 152 -10.80 7.08 -3.75
N SER A 153 -11.25 8.04 -4.58
CA SER A 153 -10.52 8.49 -5.76
C SER A 153 -9.68 9.71 -5.40
N ILE A 154 -8.38 9.70 -5.68
CA ILE A 154 -7.46 10.80 -5.38
C ILE A 154 -6.63 11.08 -6.62
N SER A 155 -6.84 12.23 -7.27
CA SER A 155 -6.19 12.53 -8.56
C SER A 155 -4.71 12.85 -8.44
N ASN A 156 -4.27 13.37 -7.30
CA ASN A 156 -2.88 13.67 -7.00
C ASN A 156 -2.66 13.45 -5.50
N LEU A 157 -1.65 12.67 -5.13
CA LEU A 157 -1.30 12.42 -3.74
C LEU A 157 0.16 12.85 -3.52
N ASP A 158 0.35 13.97 -2.84
CA ASP A 158 1.69 14.46 -2.52
C ASP A 158 2.16 13.91 -1.17
N LEU A 159 3.12 12.99 -1.21
CA LEU A 159 3.76 12.41 -0.02
C LEU A 159 5.19 12.91 0.16
N THR A 160 5.64 13.89 -0.62
CA THR A 160 7.01 14.44 -0.52
C THR A 160 7.36 14.99 0.88
N PRO A 161 6.41 15.51 1.70
CA PRO A 161 6.73 15.92 3.06
C PRO A 161 6.90 14.77 4.06
N LEU A 162 6.45 13.55 3.71
CA LEU A 162 6.35 12.41 4.64
C LEU A 162 7.60 11.52 4.58
N LYS A 163 8.76 12.09 4.90
CA LYS A 163 10.07 11.43 4.75
C LYS A 163 10.26 10.19 5.62
N GLU A 164 9.56 10.12 6.75
CA GLU A 164 9.63 8.98 7.69
C GLU A 164 8.70 7.82 7.32
N LEU A 165 7.95 7.94 6.22
CA LEU A 165 6.97 6.92 5.81
C LEU A 165 7.67 5.64 5.39
N THR A 166 7.36 4.54 6.09
CA THR A 166 7.91 3.21 5.80
C THR A 166 6.86 2.25 5.23
N SER A 167 5.58 2.46 5.55
CA SER A 167 4.48 1.63 5.06
C SER A 167 3.36 2.45 4.43
N LEU A 168 3.04 2.12 3.17
CA LEU A 168 2.02 2.77 2.37
C LEU A 168 0.96 1.75 1.90
N ILE A 169 -0.29 1.96 2.28
CA ILE A 169 -1.44 1.14 1.86
C ILE A 169 -2.45 2.02 1.14
N LEU A 170 -2.67 1.75 -0.15
CA LEU A 170 -3.51 2.53 -1.05
C LEU A 170 -4.66 1.67 -1.58
N GLY A 171 -5.72 1.60 -0.79
CA GLY A 171 -6.75 0.57 -0.90
C GLY A 171 -6.37 -0.66 -0.06
N ASP A 172 -7.31 -1.14 0.74
CA ASP A 172 -7.14 -2.28 1.65
C ASP A 172 -8.00 -3.47 1.21
N PRO A 173 -7.83 -4.67 1.78
CA PRO A 173 -8.52 -5.88 1.30
C PRO A 173 -10.04 -5.77 1.13
N ASN A 174 -10.68 -4.86 1.87
CA ASN A 174 -12.13 -4.65 1.81
C ASN A 174 -12.53 -3.46 0.93
N ARG A 175 -11.58 -2.60 0.53
CA ARG A 175 -11.84 -1.27 -0.03
C ARG A 175 -10.84 -0.93 -1.13
N ASN A 176 -11.29 -1.01 -2.37
CA ASN A 176 -10.50 -0.55 -3.52
C ASN A 176 -10.46 0.98 -3.57
N SER A 177 -9.38 1.53 -4.11
CA SER A 177 -9.21 2.97 -4.30
C SER A 177 -8.98 3.29 -5.79
N ASP A 178 -9.09 4.56 -6.18
CA ASP A 178 -8.64 5.03 -7.49
C ASP A 178 -7.68 6.22 -7.31
N ILE A 179 -6.48 5.91 -6.84
CA ILE A 179 -5.43 6.90 -6.64
C ILE A 179 -4.63 7.05 -7.93
N LYS A 180 -4.21 8.28 -8.21
CA LYS A 180 -3.43 8.70 -9.37
C LYS A 180 -2.29 9.60 -8.90
N LYS A 181 -1.18 9.61 -9.66
CA LYS A 181 -0.03 10.52 -9.47
C LYS A 181 0.41 10.68 -8.00
N VAL A 182 1.02 9.63 -7.46
CA VAL A 182 1.67 9.64 -6.14
C VAL A 182 3.06 10.25 -6.27
N LYS A 183 3.30 11.37 -5.58
CA LYS A 183 4.61 12.01 -5.53
C LYS A 183 5.36 11.55 -4.28
N LEU A 184 6.58 11.09 -4.47
CA LEU A 184 7.49 10.65 -3.41
C LEU A 184 8.73 11.56 -3.37
N ALA A 185 9.26 11.77 -2.17
CA ALA A 185 10.59 12.36 -2.00
C ALA A 185 11.66 11.37 -2.48
N ASP A 186 12.80 11.87 -2.95
CA ASP A 186 13.89 11.02 -3.43
C ASP A 186 14.55 10.22 -2.28
N ASP A 187 14.55 10.78 -1.08
CA ASP A 187 15.08 10.19 0.16
C ASP A 187 14.02 9.47 1.01
N ASN A 188 12.89 9.06 0.42
CA ASN A 188 11.85 8.36 1.16
C ASN A 188 12.32 6.99 1.71
N LYS A 189 11.68 6.56 2.80
CA LYS A 189 12.02 5.33 3.53
C LYS A 189 11.01 4.20 3.32
N ILE A 190 10.23 4.24 2.23
CA ILE A 190 9.13 3.29 2.02
C ILE A 190 9.70 1.90 1.80
N ALA A 191 9.49 1.02 2.78
CA ALA A 191 9.87 -0.39 2.75
C ALA A 191 8.72 -1.28 2.29
N ARG A 192 7.47 -0.84 2.48
CA ARG A 192 6.26 -1.64 2.18
C ARG A 192 5.22 -0.85 1.42
N ILE A 193 4.82 -1.36 0.24
CA ILE A 193 3.70 -0.84 -0.55
C ILE A 193 2.67 -1.95 -0.76
N VAL A 194 1.40 -1.65 -0.48
CA VAL A 194 0.26 -2.44 -0.94
C VAL A 194 -0.75 -1.52 -1.58
N THR A 195 -1.20 -1.87 -2.77
CA THR A 195 -2.20 -1.08 -3.48
C THR A 195 -3.29 -1.96 -4.08
N ARG A 196 -4.52 -1.45 -3.98
CA ARG A 196 -5.70 -1.88 -4.74
C ARG A 196 -6.25 -0.71 -5.56
N SER A 197 -5.36 0.17 -5.99
CA SER A 197 -5.63 1.20 -6.98
C SER A 197 -5.13 0.73 -8.35
N PRO A 198 -5.86 1.00 -9.45
CA PRO A 198 -5.48 0.60 -10.79
C PRO A 198 -4.39 1.53 -11.35
N PHE A 199 -3.18 1.43 -10.79
CA PHE A 199 -2.03 2.24 -11.15
C PHE A 199 -1.51 1.93 -12.56
N SER A 200 -1.30 2.99 -13.34
CA SER A 200 -0.46 2.93 -14.55
C SER A 200 1.01 3.21 -14.21
N ASN A 201 1.87 3.12 -15.21
CA ASN A 201 3.28 3.48 -15.09
C ASN A 201 3.56 4.93 -14.68
N GLU A 202 2.61 5.84 -14.91
CA GLU A 202 2.75 7.26 -14.58
C GLU A 202 2.26 7.60 -13.17
N ASP A 203 1.54 6.68 -12.52
CA ASP A 203 0.89 6.92 -11.24
C ASP A 203 1.84 6.79 -10.04
N LEU A 204 2.91 5.99 -10.17
CA LEU A 204 3.88 5.76 -9.12
C LEU A 204 5.25 5.47 -9.73
N ASP A 205 6.24 6.31 -9.43
CA ASP A 205 7.62 6.12 -9.87
C ASP A 205 8.31 5.03 -9.02
N LEU A 206 8.35 3.81 -9.54
CA LEU A 206 8.97 2.66 -8.88
C LEU A 206 10.49 2.77 -8.78
N SER A 207 11.13 3.69 -9.50
CA SER A 207 12.57 3.93 -9.39
C SER A 207 12.94 4.71 -8.13
N LYS A 208 11.98 5.34 -7.46
CA LYS A 208 12.20 6.12 -6.23
C LYS A 208 12.12 5.30 -4.95
N LEU A 209 12.36 4.00 -4.99
CA LEU A 209 12.06 3.10 -3.87
C LEU A 209 13.31 2.36 -3.36
N PRO A 210 14.32 3.08 -2.81
CA PRO A 210 15.60 2.48 -2.39
C PRO A 210 15.50 1.56 -1.19
N ALA A 211 14.52 1.78 -0.31
CA ALA A 211 14.30 0.98 0.90
C ALA A 211 13.28 -0.16 0.73
N LEU A 212 12.71 -0.33 -0.47
CA LEU A 212 11.58 -1.24 -0.69
C LEU A 212 11.96 -2.70 -0.50
N GLU A 213 11.20 -3.38 0.34
CA GLU A 213 11.33 -4.81 0.67
C GLU A 213 10.08 -5.60 0.25
N TYR A 214 8.91 -4.97 0.25
CA TYR A 214 7.64 -5.63 0.00
C TYR A 214 6.73 -4.77 -0.87
N ALA A 215 6.29 -5.30 -2.01
CA ALA A 215 5.38 -4.61 -2.91
C ALA A 215 4.26 -5.54 -3.42
N VAL A 216 3.00 -5.15 -3.25
CA VAL A 216 1.87 -5.88 -3.83
C VAL A 216 0.91 -4.93 -4.55
N PHE A 217 0.63 -5.26 -5.80
CA PHE A 217 -0.27 -4.53 -6.68
C PHE A 217 -1.47 -5.42 -7.03
N HIS A 218 -2.67 -4.97 -6.68
CA HIS A 218 -3.92 -5.57 -7.10
C HIS A 218 -4.57 -4.72 -8.18
N SER A 219 -4.88 -5.36 -9.30
CA SER A 219 -5.49 -4.77 -10.48
C SER A 219 -4.77 -3.56 -11.07
N PRO A 220 -3.43 -3.58 -11.21
CA PRO A 220 -2.73 -2.51 -11.89
C PRO A 220 -3.09 -2.43 -13.38
N ARG A 221 -2.69 -1.33 -14.02
CA ARG A 221 -2.74 -1.03 -15.45
C ARG A 221 -1.33 -0.82 -16.02
N PHE A 222 -0.34 -1.52 -15.45
CA PHE A 222 1.04 -1.42 -15.92
C PHE A 222 1.16 -1.98 -17.35
N THR A 223 2.01 -1.36 -18.14
CA THR A 223 2.52 -1.89 -19.41
C THR A 223 3.96 -2.39 -19.27
N SER A 224 4.69 -1.88 -18.29
CA SER A 224 6.04 -2.33 -17.92
C SER A 224 6.24 -2.22 -16.41
N VAL A 225 7.02 -3.09 -15.79
CA VAL A 225 7.28 -3.08 -14.35
C VAL A 225 8.75 -3.40 -14.13
N SER A 226 9.44 -2.51 -13.41
CA SER A 226 10.81 -2.72 -12.97
C SER A 226 11.04 -1.99 -11.64
N PHE A 227 12.03 -2.47 -10.89
CA PHE A 227 12.44 -1.90 -9.61
C PHE A 227 13.95 -1.65 -9.61
N PRO A 228 14.45 -0.75 -10.48
CA PRO A 228 15.88 -0.61 -10.77
C PRO A 228 16.71 -0.17 -9.55
N ASN A 229 16.09 0.51 -8.59
CA ASN A 229 16.76 1.02 -7.40
C ASN A 229 16.31 0.31 -6.12
N SER A 230 15.66 -0.86 -6.19
CA SER A 230 15.16 -1.59 -5.00
C SER A 230 15.93 -2.89 -4.76
N PRO A 231 17.21 -2.85 -4.37
CA PRO A 231 18.02 -4.07 -4.18
C PRO A 231 17.56 -4.93 -3.01
N LYS A 232 16.79 -4.36 -2.08
CA LYS A 232 16.23 -5.02 -0.89
C LYS A 232 14.87 -5.69 -1.14
N LEU A 233 14.31 -5.60 -2.34
CA LEU A 233 12.98 -6.14 -2.64
C LEU A 233 12.97 -7.66 -2.44
N GLU A 234 12.26 -8.12 -1.42
CA GLU A 234 12.14 -9.54 -1.05
C GLU A 234 10.85 -10.17 -1.60
N VAL A 235 9.76 -9.41 -1.62
CA VAL A 235 8.43 -9.89 -2.03
C VAL A 235 7.81 -8.96 -3.06
N LEU A 236 7.42 -9.53 -4.20
CA LEU A 236 6.66 -8.87 -5.25
C LEU A 236 5.38 -9.65 -5.57
N GLY A 237 4.24 -8.99 -5.41
CA GLY A 237 2.93 -9.48 -5.84
C GLY A 237 2.34 -8.64 -6.95
N ILE A 238 1.97 -9.24 -8.09
CA ILE A 238 1.20 -8.57 -9.14
C ILE A 238 0.00 -9.44 -9.47
N ASN A 239 -1.20 -8.94 -9.16
CA ASN A 239 -2.42 -9.74 -9.18
C ASN A 239 -3.51 -9.08 -10.01
N ARG A 240 -4.13 -9.84 -10.90
CA ARG A 240 -5.32 -9.48 -11.67
C ARG A 240 -5.25 -8.13 -12.39
N PRO A 241 -4.20 -7.84 -13.22
CA PRO A 241 -4.14 -6.63 -14.03
C PRO A 241 -5.48 -6.32 -14.69
N THR A 242 -5.84 -5.04 -14.70
CA THR A 242 -7.14 -4.58 -15.22
C THR A 242 -7.29 -5.01 -16.67
N ALA A 243 -8.48 -5.51 -17.04
CA ALA A 243 -8.80 -6.00 -18.38
C ALA A 243 -7.83 -7.07 -18.94
N GLY A 244 -7.12 -7.82 -18.07
CA GLY A 244 -6.16 -8.84 -18.51
C GLY A 244 -4.94 -8.25 -19.22
N GLN A 245 -4.61 -6.99 -18.95
CA GLN A 245 -3.51 -6.29 -19.59
C GLN A 245 -2.18 -7.05 -19.44
N ALA A 246 -1.50 -7.25 -20.56
CA ALA A 246 -0.15 -7.79 -20.59
C ALA A 246 0.89 -6.70 -20.31
N PHE A 247 1.99 -7.07 -19.68
CA PHE A 247 3.06 -6.14 -19.31
C PHE A 247 4.45 -6.78 -19.38
N ASP A 248 5.48 -5.96 -19.45
CA ASP A 248 6.87 -6.40 -19.28
C ASP A 248 7.25 -6.41 -17.79
N LEU A 249 7.98 -7.43 -17.35
CA LEU A 249 8.49 -7.54 -15.99
C LEU A 249 10.00 -7.72 -16.01
N THR A 250 10.73 -6.73 -15.48
CA THR A 250 12.20 -6.72 -15.42
C THR A 250 12.67 -6.63 -13.98
N LEU A 251 13.34 -7.69 -13.50
CA LEU A 251 13.82 -7.89 -12.14
C LEU A 251 15.32 -8.20 -12.15
N THR A 252 16.11 -7.28 -12.71
CA THR A 252 17.57 -7.42 -12.87
C THR A 252 18.35 -6.78 -11.73
N ALA A 253 17.74 -5.88 -10.98
CA ALA A 253 18.34 -5.14 -9.87
C ALA A 253 17.83 -5.63 -8.49
N ASN A 254 17.20 -6.81 -8.44
CA ASN A 254 16.46 -7.30 -7.26
C ASN A 254 16.98 -8.67 -6.76
N PRO A 255 18.28 -8.80 -6.42
CA PRO A 255 18.87 -10.09 -6.05
C PRO A 255 18.31 -10.68 -4.74
N ALA A 256 17.72 -9.85 -3.87
CA ALA A 256 17.12 -10.27 -2.60
C ALA A 256 15.73 -10.90 -2.75
N LEU A 257 15.15 -10.90 -3.97
CA LEU A 257 13.80 -11.39 -4.21
C LEU A 257 13.68 -12.88 -3.83
N ARG A 258 12.69 -13.21 -3.01
CA ARG A 258 12.41 -14.57 -2.55
C ARG A 258 10.98 -15.02 -2.78
N ASP A 259 10.07 -14.10 -3.14
CA ASP A 259 8.69 -14.42 -3.49
C ASP A 259 8.21 -13.52 -4.63
N LEU A 260 7.94 -14.13 -5.77
CA LEU A 260 7.18 -13.58 -6.88
C LEU A 260 5.81 -14.27 -6.90
N THR A 261 4.81 -13.57 -6.38
CA THR A 261 3.42 -14.00 -6.42
C THR A 261 2.71 -13.35 -7.60
N THR A 262 2.08 -14.16 -8.43
CA THR A 262 1.23 -13.67 -9.52
C THR A 262 -0.09 -14.41 -9.56
N GLN A 263 -1.13 -13.71 -9.99
CA GLN A 263 -2.46 -14.28 -10.19
C GLN A 263 -3.12 -13.62 -11.40
N ASP A 264 -3.64 -14.43 -12.33
CA ASP A 264 -4.39 -13.97 -13.51
C ASP A 264 -3.58 -12.93 -14.33
N VAL A 265 -2.28 -13.19 -14.55
CA VAL A 265 -1.37 -12.27 -15.25
C VAL A 265 -0.91 -12.83 -16.61
N THR A 266 -0.68 -11.92 -17.56
CA THR A 266 0.04 -12.20 -18.80
C THR A 266 1.27 -11.32 -18.86
N ILE A 267 2.44 -11.91 -19.11
CA ILE A 267 3.71 -11.19 -19.20
C ILE A 267 4.22 -11.27 -20.64
N THR A 268 4.50 -10.12 -21.24
CA THR A 268 5.06 -10.06 -22.59
C THR A 268 6.54 -10.45 -22.53
N ASN A 269 7.35 -9.72 -21.77
CA ASN A 269 8.75 -10.06 -21.52
C ASN A 269 9.01 -10.25 -20.02
N LEU A 270 9.45 -11.45 -19.62
CA LEU A 270 9.91 -11.75 -18.26
C LEU A 270 11.44 -11.82 -18.26
N ASN A 271 12.09 -10.83 -17.65
CA ASN A 271 13.54 -10.80 -17.47
C ASN A 271 13.88 -10.81 -15.97
N VAL A 272 14.55 -11.87 -15.49
CA VAL A 272 14.94 -12.00 -14.09
C VAL A 272 16.43 -12.35 -14.03
N GLU A 273 17.17 -11.67 -13.16
CA GLU A 273 18.60 -11.92 -12.99
C GLU A 273 19.00 -11.98 -11.52
N GLY A 274 19.99 -12.81 -11.21
CA GLY A 274 20.70 -12.80 -9.93
C GLY A 274 19.95 -13.32 -8.71
N VAL A 275 18.66 -13.68 -8.83
CA VAL A 275 17.84 -14.21 -7.73
C VAL A 275 18.31 -15.58 -7.26
N LYS A 276 18.55 -15.73 -5.95
CA LYS A 276 19.11 -16.98 -5.37
C LYS A 276 18.10 -17.88 -4.66
N ALA A 277 16.89 -17.39 -4.39
CA ALA A 277 15.86 -18.17 -3.70
C ALA A 277 15.27 -19.25 -4.63
N ALA A 278 15.33 -20.51 -4.22
CA ALA A 278 14.79 -21.65 -4.97
C ALA A 278 13.25 -21.67 -5.01
N GLU A 279 12.63 -20.97 -4.06
CA GLU A 279 11.18 -20.86 -3.84
C GLU A 279 10.56 -19.61 -4.48
N VAL A 280 11.34 -18.78 -5.17
CA VAL A 280 10.86 -17.47 -5.68
C VAL A 280 9.60 -17.55 -6.53
N PHE A 281 9.35 -18.65 -7.22
CA PHE A 281 8.18 -18.82 -8.08
C PHE A 281 7.06 -19.67 -7.48
N ASP A 282 7.16 -20.08 -6.21
CA ASP A 282 6.16 -20.94 -5.57
C ASP A 282 4.80 -20.22 -5.47
N GLY A 283 4.82 -18.90 -5.27
CA GLY A 283 3.65 -18.02 -5.17
C GLY A 283 2.87 -17.78 -6.46
N ILE A 284 3.37 -18.20 -7.63
CA ILE A 284 2.64 -18.12 -8.90
C ILE A 284 1.40 -19.02 -8.84
N ARG A 285 0.22 -18.43 -9.04
CA ARG A 285 -1.08 -19.10 -9.02
C ARG A 285 -1.55 -19.42 -10.44
N GLY A 286 -1.81 -20.71 -10.70
CA GLY A 286 -2.23 -21.19 -12.02
C GLY A 286 -1.07 -21.22 -13.03
N ALA A 287 -1.42 -21.36 -14.31
CA ALA A 287 -0.44 -21.31 -15.40
C ALA A 287 -0.11 -19.86 -15.74
N LEU A 288 1.17 -19.51 -15.77
CA LEU A 288 1.67 -18.19 -16.09
C LEU A 288 1.87 -18.04 -17.61
N SER A 289 1.18 -17.10 -18.24
CA SER A 289 1.38 -16.78 -19.65
C SER A 289 2.59 -15.84 -19.80
N VAL A 290 3.65 -16.30 -20.46
CA VAL A 290 4.87 -15.53 -20.78
C VAL A 290 5.18 -15.69 -22.26
N LYS A 291 5.40 -14.60 -23.00
CA LYS A 291 5.81 -14.68 -24.42
C LYS A 291 7.31 -14.84 -24.59
N SER A 292 8.10 -14.00 -23.92
CA SER A 292 9.56 -14.03 -23.97
C SER A 292 10.12 -14.18 -22.57
N LEU A 293 11.03 -15.14 -22.39
CA LEU A 293 11.65 -15.45 -21.11
C LEU A 293 13.17 -15.23 -21.17
N ARG A 294 13.73 -14.50 -20.21
CA ARG A 294 15.18 -14.40 -20.02
C ARG A 294 15.52 -14.57 -18.54
N LEU A 295 16.32 -15.58 -18.23
CA LEU A 295 16.73 -15.89 -16.86
C LEU A 295 18.25 -16.02 -16.81
N VAL A 296 18.92 -15.25 -15.93
CA VAL A 296 20.38 -15.29 -15.80
C VAL A 296 20.81 -15.40 -14.35
N GLY A 297 21.60 -16.43 -14.02
CA GLY A 297 22.22 -16.56 -12.70
C GLY A 297 21.24 -16.86 -11.56
N LEU A 298 20.04 -17.36 -11.87
CA LEU A 298 19.07 -17.91 -10.92
C LEU A 298 19.45 -19.31 -10.43
N ASP A 299 18.92 -19.68 -9.28
CA ASP A 299 18.91 -21.06 -8.80
C ASP A 299 18.27 -22.03 -9.82
N LYS A 300 18.86 -23.22 -10.02
CA LYS A 300 18.40 -24.18 -11.05
C LYS A 300 17.01 -24.74 -10.74
N GLU A 301 16.68 -24.95 -9.46
CA GLU A 301 15.37 -25.47 -9.07
C GLU A 301 14.29 -24.39 -9.22
N ALA A 302 14.61 -23.11 -8.94
CA ALA A 302 13.72 -22.00 -9.27
C ALA A 302 13.37 -21.99 -10.76
N VAL A 303 14.36 -22.13 -11.65
CA VAL A 303 14.09 -22.14 -13.10
C VAL A 303 13.19 -23.32 -13.50
N LYS A 304 13.46 -24.53 -13.01
CA LYS A 304 12.60 -25.71 -13.26
C LYS A 304 11.17 -25.46 -12.79
N LYS A 305 10.98 -24.92 -11.58
CA LYS A 305 9.66 -24.59 -11.04
C LYS A 305 8.92 -23.58 -11.90
N LEU A 306 9.58 -22.51 -12.36
CA LEU A 306 8.98 -21.53 -13.26
C LEU A 306 8.53 -22.19 -14.57
N ILE A 307 9.42 -22.94 -15.23
CA ILE A 307 9.12 -23.61 -16.50
C ILE A 307 7.88 -24.52 -16.36
N ASN A 308 7.77 -25.27 -15.26
CA ASN A 308 6.62 -26.13 -14.99
C ASN A 308 5.31 -25.37 -14.77
N LYS A 309 5.37 -24.08 -14.43
CA LYS A 309 4.21 -23.21 -14.25
C LYS A 309 3.85 -22.40 -15.50
N LEU A 310 4.67 -22.42 -16.56
CA LEU A 310 4.38 -21.64 -17.76
C LEU A 310 3.23 -22.25 -18.56
N HIS A 311 2.38 -21.39 -19.13
CA HIS A 311 1.44 -21.76 -20.17
C HIS A 311 2.19 -21.97 -21.49
N LYS A 312 2.50 -23.23 -21.80
CA LYS A 312 3.39 -23.60 -22.91
C LYS A 312 3.07 -22.96 -24.27
N PRO A 313 1.81 -22.87 -24.71
CA PRO A 313 1.47 -22.25 -25.99
C PRO A 313 1.80 -20.76 -26.09
N ALA A 314 1.93 -20.04 -24.96
CA ALA A 314 2.25 -18.61 -25.00
C ALA A 314 3.73 -18.31 -25.25
N LEU A 315 4.63 -19.24 -24.89
CA LEU A 315 6.07 -19.00 -24.92
C LEU A 315 6.62 -19.14 -26.34
N THR A 316 7.17 -18.05 -26.86
CA THR A 316 7.75 -17.98 -28.22
C THR A 316 9.28 -17.92 -28.20
N SER A 317 9.87 -17.39 -27.14
CA SER A 317 11.33 -17.30 -26.99
C SER A 317 11.75 -17.51 -25.54
N ALA A 318 12.91 -18.14 -25.36
CA ALA A 318 13.54 -18.32 -24.06
C ALA A 318 15.06 -18.20 -24.22
N THR A 319 15.71 -17.49 -23.30
CA THR A 319 17.17 -17.34 -23.22
C THR A 319 17.61 -17.67 -21.80
N LEU A 320 18.23 -18.85 -21.66
CA LEU A 320 18.51 -19.50 -20.38
C LEU A 320 20.00 -19.89 -20.29
N PRO A 321 20.93 -18.93 -20.33
CA PRO A 321 22.37 -19.21 -20.32
C PRO A 321 22.80 -19.96 -19.06
N GLY A 322 23.62 -21.00 -19.24
CA GLY A 322 24.22 -21.76 -18.13
C GLY A 322 23.32 -22.82 -17.49
N TYR A 323 22.09 -23.01 -17.97
CA TYR A 323 21.21 -24.09 -17.52
C TYR A 323 21.33 -25.37 -18.34
N GLY A 324 21.86 -25.26 -19.57
CA GLY A 324 21.96 -26.38 -20.50
C GLY A 324 20.61 -26.84 -21.04
N PHE A 325 19.58 -25.99 -20.97
CA PHE A 325 18.24 -26.33 -21.40
C PHE A 325 18.03 -26.13 -22.90
N SER A 326 17.69 -27.21 -23.58
CA SER A 326 17.43 -27.30 -25.00
C SER A 326 16.02 -27.82 -25.29
N VAL A 327 15.45 -27.43 -26.44
CA VAL A 327 14.14 -27.96 -26.85
C VAL A 327 14.28 -29.47 -27.06
N GLY A 328 13.41 -30.25 -26.40
CA GLY A 328 13.30 -31.69 -26.61
C GLY A 328 14.17 -32.58 -25.71
N GLN A 329 15.04 -32.01 -24.87
CA GLN A 329 15.87 -32.81 -23.93
C GLN A 329 15.81 -32.32 -22.47
N ASP A 330 15.17 -31.18 -22.21
CA ASP A 330 15.21 -30.48 -20.92
C ASP A 330 13.80 -30.12 -20.40
N PRO A 331 13.62 -29.36 -19.29
CA PRO A 331 12.29 -28.91 -18.85
C PRO A 331 11.49 -28.16 -19.93
N LEU A 332 12.16 -27.74 -21.01
CA LEU A 332 11.56 -27.17 -22.23
C LEU A 332 10.85 -28.20 -23.13
N VAL A 333 10.79 -29.48 -22.76
CA VAL A 333 10.01 -30.49 -23.48
C VAL A 333 8.51 -30.12 -23.50
N GLY A 334 7.95 -30.13 -24.71
CA GLY A 334 6.53 -29.82 -24.96
C GLY A 334 6.22 -28.33 -25.14
N PHE A 335 7.22 -27.46 -25.19
CA PHE A 335 7.05 -26.08 -25.65
C PHE A 335 7.20 -26.01 -27.18
N THR A 336 6.12 -26.28 -27.89
CA THR A 336 6.11 -26.41 -29.35
C THR A 336 6.31 -25.10 -30.12
N ASN A 337 6.17 -23.96 -29.43
CA ASN A 337 6.21 -22.63 -30.05
C ASN A 337 7.57 -21.92 -29.89
N LEU A 338 8.56 -22.57 -29.28
CA LEU A 338 9.90 -22.01 -29.11
C LEU A 338 10.66 -21.95 -30.42
N THR A 339 11.02 -20.74 -30.87
CA THR A 339 11.96 -20.57 -31.99
C THR A 339 13.38 -20.84 -31.50
N THR A 340 14.16 -21.64 -32.25
CA THR A 340 15.52 -22.11 -31.90
C THR A 340 16.60 -21.02 -31.90
N THR A 341 16.23 -19.74 -31.92
CA THR A 341 17.16 -18.67 -32.26
C THR A 341 18.06 -18.22 -31.10
N ASN A 342 17.81 -18.59 -29.83
CA ASN A 342 18.62 -18.13 -28.67
C ASN A 342 18.49 -19.01 -27.39
N LEU A 343 18.53 -20.34 -27.52
CA LEU A 343 18.58 -21.28 -26.38
C LEU A 343 20.01 -21.71 -26.05
#